data_AF-A0A662Q5Q2-F1
#
_entry.id   AF-A0A662Q5Q2-F1
#
_cell.length_a   1.000
_cell.length_b   1.000
_cell.length_c   1.000
_cell.angle_alpha   90.00
_cell.angle_beta   90.00
_cell.angle_gamma   90.00
#
_symmetry.space_group_name_H-M   'P 1'
#
loop_
_entity.id
_entity.type
_entity.pdbx_description
1 polymer ?
#
loop_
_entity_poly.entity_id
_entity_poly.type
_entity_poly.pdbx_seq_one_letter_code
_entity_poly.pdbx_strand_id
1 'polypeptide(L)'
;MEIFLDTADLEEIRFACSLGVIDGVTTNPSLIKKAVERRGGSISMPHHIKEILRLVPGPVSLEVIGVRADDMIGEAKKLYKLFSPYGDVLIKIPICPSTDGESNIYDGLRAIRELKKAGIPTNVTLVMTPEQAVLAAKAGADYVSPFAGRIDDYIRDQLGMKRGADYGKADYFDFELMRRLADKRLDRILGSREAHSPAEVYLDEEVRSAANIGHDNGIYSGVDLVRRILRIYRNYGYSTKVIAASMRNARQVREVAELGVDVVTIPFYVLKEMLLHHKTVEGMRIFTADVVPSYRKIFEE
;
A
#
# COMPACT_ATOMS: atom_id res chain seq x y z
N MET A 1 6.16 -9.12 10.31
CA MET A 1 5.54 -8.44 9.16
C MET A 1 5.13 -9.52 8.19
N GLU A 2 3.87 -9.51 7.79
CA GLU A 2 3.32 -10.39 6.75
C GLU A 2 3.56 -9.74 5.36
N ILE A 3 3.79 -10.55 4.32
CA ILE A 3 3.97 -10.09 2.93
C ILE A 3 2.82 -10.59 2.08
N PHE A 4 2.01 -9.67 1.56
CA PHE A 4 0.94 -9.98 0.61
C PHE A 4 1.36 -9.63 -0.81
N LEU A 5 0.80 -10.36 -1.78
CA LEU A 5 0.98 -10.05 -3.19
C LEU A 5 -0.21 -9.24 -3.73
N ASP A 6 0.05 -8.12 -4.40
CA ASP A 6 -0.96 -7.29 -5.07
C ASP A 6 -1.13 -7.73 -6.52
N THR A 7 -1.82 -8.85 -6.71
CA THR A 7 -2.08 -9.44 -8.03
C THR A 7 -3.34 -10.30 -8.00
N ALA A 8 -3.84 -10.64 -9.18
CA ALA A 8 -4.80 -11.72 -9.36
C ALA A 8 -4.27 -12.79 -10.33
N ASP A 9 -3.00 -12.72 -10.72
CA ASP A 9 -2.40 -13.68 -11.65
C ASP A 9 -2.02 -14.98 -10.91
N LEU A 10 -2.63 -16.10 -11.32
CA LEU A 10 -2.41 -17.40 -10.67
C LEU A 10 -0.99 -17.94 -10.85
N GLU A 11 -0.29 -17.57 -11.91
CA GLU A 11 1.09 -18.02 -12.13
C GLU A 11 2.03 -17.28 -11.17
N GLU A 12 1.86 -15.96 -11.04
CA GLU A 12 2.58 -15.13 -10.07
C GLU A 12 2.32 -15.63 -8.63
N ILE A 13 1.04 -15.87 -8.29
CA ILE A 13 0.66 -16.36 -6.96
C ILE A 13 1.25 -17.74 -6.70
N ARG A 14 1.15 -18.68 -7.64
CA ARG A 14 1.67 -20.04 -7.47
C ARG A 14 3.18 -20.04 -7.29
N PHE A 15 3.88 -19.24 -8.08
CA PHE A 15 5.33 -19.09 -7.96
C PHE A 15 5.69 -18.49 -6.60
N ALA A 16 5.05 -17.38 -6.20
CA ALA A 16 5.32 -16.74 -4.91
C ALA A 16 5.01 -17.68 -3.72
N CYS A 17 3.90 -18.44 -3.78
CA CYS A 17 3.59 -19.48 -2.79
C CYS A 17 4.69 -20.55 -2.74
N SER A 18 5.25 -20.99 -3.88
CA SER A 18 6.31 -22.02 -3.90
C SER A 18 7.63 -21.56 -3.28
N LEU A 19 7.84 -20.24 -3.16
CA LEU A 19 8.98 -19.67 -2.46
C LEU A 19 8.79 -19.65 -0.94
N GLY A 20 7.55 -19.78 -0.44
CA GLY A 20 7.24 -19.75 0.99
C GLY A 20 7.39 -18.37 1.65
N VAL A 21 7.27 -17.29 0.87
CA VAL A 21 7.54 -15.90 1.32
C VAL A 21 6.32 -14.98 1.29
N ILE A 22 5.14 -15.50 0.96
CA ILE A 22 3.89 -14.73 0.96
C ILE A 22 2.87 -15.32 1.92
N ASP A 23 2.12 -14.43 2.58
CA ASP A 23 1.17 -14.73 3.64
C ASP A 23 -0.29 -14.43 3.23
N GLY A 24 -0.49 -13.81 2.06
CA GLY A 24 -1.81 -13.38 1.61
C GLY A 24 -1.79 -12.69 0.24
N VAL A 25 -2.95 -12.26 -0.23
CA VAL A 25 -3.10 -11.57 -1.52
C VAL A 25 -4.10 -10.41 -1.38
N THR A 26 -3.77 -9.27 -2.00
CA THR A 26 -4.76 -8.23 -2.22
C THR A 26 -5.17 -8.19 -3.69
N THR A 27 -6.48 -8.20 -3.95
CA THR A 27 -7.01 -8.03 -5.29
C THR A 27 -7.81 -6.73 -5.41
N ASN A 28 -8.25 -6.44 -6.62
CA ASN A 28 -9.30 -5.49 -6.96
C ASN A 28 -9.99 -5.96 -8.25
N PRO A 29 -11.17 -5.43 -8.62
CA PRO A 29 -11.93 -5.91 -9.78
C PRO A 29 -11.13 -5.81 -11.10
N SER A 30 -10.27 -4.79 -11.22
CA SER A 30 -9.46 -4.58 -12.43
C SER A 30 -8.34 -5.62 -12.57
N LEU A 31 -7.68 -6.02 -11.47
CA LEU A 31 -6.67 -7.09 -11.49
C LEU A 31 -7.30 -8.43 -11.86
N ILE A 32 -8.44 -8.76 -11.25
CA ILE A 32 -9.13 -10.04 -11.51
C ILE A 32 -9.60 -10.09 -12.97
N LYS A 33 -10.19 -9.00 -13.49
CA LYS A 33 -10.61 -8.92 -14.89
C LYS A 33 -9.42 -9.18 -15.83
N LYS A 34 -8.29 -8.51 -15.62
CA LYS A 34 -7.08 -8.69 -16.45
C LYS A 34 -6.56 -10.14 -16.39
N ALA A 35 -6.55 -10.76 -15.21
CA ALA A 35 -6.10 -12.14 -15.04
C ALA A 35 -7.01 -13.15 -15.76
N VAL A 36 -8.33 -12.95 -15.72
CA VAL A 36 -9.30 -13.76 -16.47
C VAL A 36 -9.15 -13.59 -17.99
N GLU A 37 -8.96 -12.36 -18.46
CA GLU A 37 -8.74 -12.06 -19.88
C GLU A 37 -7.48 -12.73 -20.43
N ARG A 38 -6.37 -12.75 -19.68
CA ARG A 38 -5.13 -13.47 -20.05
C ARG A 38 -5.33 -14.97 -20.23
N ARG A 39 -6.33 -15.55 -19.56
CA ARG A 39 -6.71 -16.98 -19.68
C ARG A 39 -7.74 -17.22 -20.80
N GLY A 40 -7.85 -16.28 -21.74
CA GLY A 40 -8.72 -16.38 -22.92
C GLY A 40 -10.21 -16.28 -22.60
N GLY A 41 -10.60 -15.76 -21.43
CA GLY A 41 -12.01 -15.61 -21.04
C GLY A 41 -12.79 -16.93 -20.88
N SER A 42 -12.08 -18.07 -20.93
CA SER A 42 -12.64 -19.42 -20.84
C SER A 42 -13.20 -19.76 -19.45
N ILE A 43 -12.92 -18.90 -18.47
CA ILE A 43 -13.22 -19.12 -17.06
C ILE A 43 -13.97 -17.94 -16.47
N SER A 44 -14.94 -18.23 -15.61
CA SER A 44 -15.70 -17.17 -14.93
C SER A 44 -14.87 -16.53 -13.83
N MET A 45 -15.11 -15.25 -13.58
CA MET A 45 -14.49 -14.51 -12.47
C MET A 45 -14.69 -15.20 -11.10
N PRO A 46 -15.89 -15.71 -10.73
CA PRO A 46 -16.05 -16.46 -9.50
C PRO A 46 -15.22 -17.74 -9.43
N HIS A 47 -15.05 -18.47 -10.55
CA HIS A 47 -14.19 -19.64 -10.56
C HIS A 47 -12.73 -19.24 -10.32
N HIS A 48 -12.26 -18.19 -10.99
CA HIS A 48 -10.91 -17.67 -10.83
C HIS A 48 -10.59 -17.25 -9.39
N ILE A 49 -11.51 -16.54 -8.73
CA ILE A 49 -11.37 -16.15 -7.32
C ILE A 49 -11.26 -17.38 -6.40
N LYS A 50 -12.04 -18.44 -6.65
CA LYS A 50 -11.96 -19.69 -5.89
C LYS A 50 -10.62 -20.41 -6.06
N GLU A 51 -10.00 -20.31 -7.24
CA GLU A 51 -8.65 -20.86 -7.45
C GLU A 51 -7.60 -20.06 -6.66
N ILE A 52 -7.70 -18.72 -6.64
CA ILE A 52 -6.83 -17.87 -5.82
C ILE A 52 -6.95 -18.26 -4.34
N LEU A 53 -8.17 -18.33 -3.82
CA LEU A 53 -8.44 -18.64 -2.41
C LEU A 53 -7.88 -19.99 -1.95
N ARG A 54 -7.94 -21.02 -2.81
CA ARG A 54 -7.38 -22.34 -2.49
C ARG A 54 -5.86 -22.40 -2.55
N LEU A 55 -5.24 -21.48 -3.27
CA LEU A 55 -3.80 -21.45 -3.52
C LEU A 55 -3.04 -20.63 -2.48
N VAL A 56 -3.66 -19.57 -1.98
CA VAL A 56 -3.04 -18.60 -1.06
C VAL A 56 -3.09 -19.17 0.37
N PRO A 57 -1.98 -19.15 1.14
CA PRO A 57 -1.92 -19.72 2.49
C PRO A 57 -2.65 -18.89 3.56
N GLY A 58 -3.13 -17.69 3.22
CA GLY A 58 -3.82 -16.78 4.12
C GLY A 58 -4.84 -15.88 3.41
N PRO A 59 -5.13 -14.69 3.94
CA PRO A 59 -6.27 -13.90 3.50
C PRO A 59 -6.15 -13.37 2.06
N VAL A 60 -7.28 -13.39 1.36
CA VAL A 60 -7.46 -12.75 0.05
C VAL A 60 -8.44 -11.58 0.18
N SER A 61 -8.00 -10.37 -0.13
CA SER A 61 -8.88 -9.20 -0.13
C SER A 61 -9.72 -9.11 -1.40
N LEU A 62 -11.05 -9.01 -1.27
CA LEU A 62 -12.02 -8.84 -2.36
C LEU A 62 -12.82 -7.56 -2.19
N GLU A 63 -12.95 -6.74 -3.23
CA GLU A 63 -13.52 -5.40 -3.15
C GLU A 63 -14.99 -5.33 -3.56
N VAL A 64 -15.78 -4.54 -2.82
CA VAL A 64 -17.14 -4.13 -3.20
C VAL A 64 -17.09 -3.10 -4.34
N ILE A 65 -18.23 -2.83 -4.98
CA ILE A 65 -18.34 -1.86 -6.08
C ILE A 65 -19.34 -0.74 -5.78
N GLY A 66 -20.25 -0.95 -4.84
CA GLY A 66 -21.22 0.05 -4.41
C GLY A 66 -20.56 1.27 -3.76
N VAL A 67 -21.23 2.42 -3.90
CA VAL A 67 -20.80 3.70 -3.30
C VAL A 67 -21.69 4.14 -2.14
N ARG A 68 -22.79 3.41 -1.90
CA ARG A 68 -23.71 3.62 -0.77
C ARG A 68 -23.55 2.53 0.27
N ALA A 69 -23.83 2.87 1.53
CA ALA A 69 -23.66 1.96 2.65
C ALA A 69 -24.43 0.64 2.46
N ASP A 70 -25.71 0.71 2.11
CA ASP A 70 -26.57 -0.48 1.96
C ASP A 70 -26.10 -1.39 0.83
N ASP A 71 -25.66 -0.81 -0.30
CA ASP A 71 -25.10 -1.55 -1.43
C ASP A 71 -23.81 -2.27 -1.02
N MET A 72 -22.87 -1.54 -0.39
CA MET A 72 -21.62 -2.12 0.10
C MET A 72 -21.86 -3.25 1.10
N ILE A 73 -22.82 -3.10 2.02
CA ILE A 73 -23.16 -4.14 3.00
C ILE A 73 -23.74 -5.38 2.31
N GLY A 74 -24.66 -5.19 1.35
CA GLY A 74 -25.27 -6.28 0.59
C GLY A 74 -24.23 -7.05 -0.25
N GLU A 75 -23.39 -6.32 -0.96
CA GLU A 75 -22.28 -6.87 -1.76
C GLU A 75 -21.26 -7.60 -0.90
N ALA A 76 -20.84 -7.00 0.22
CA ALA A 76 -19.91 -7.61 1.17
C ALA A 76 -20.42 -8.96 1.70
N LYS A 77 -21.68 -9.01 2.15
CA LYS A 77 -22.33 -10.25 2.61
C LYS A 77 -22.39 -11.30 1.50
N LYS A 78 -22.68 -10.89 0.26
CA LYS A 78 -22.74 -11.78 -0.90
C LYS A 78 -21.35 -12.33 -1.25
N LEU A 79 -20.34 -11.47 -1.33
CA LEU A 79 -18.95 -11.86 -1.59
C LEU A 79 -18.45 -12.82 -0.51
N TYR A 80 -18.60 -12.45 0.77
CA TYR A 80 -18.15 -13.27 1.88
C TYR A 80 -18.82 -14.66 1.88
N LYS A 81 -20.15 -14.72 1.72
CA LYS A 81 -20.88 -15.99 1.64
C LYS A 81 -20.42 -16.87 0.47
N LEU A 82 -20.14 -16.26 -0.68
CA LEU A 82 -19.76 -16.98 -1.89
C LEU A 82 -18.34 -17.56 -1.82
N PHE A 83 -17.43 -16.87 -1.12
CA PHE A 83 -16.00 -17.12 -1.21
C PHE A 83 -15.34 -17.65 0.07
N SER A 84 -15.86 -17.34 1.26
CA SER A 84 -15.31 -17.86 2.53
C SER A 84 -15.23 -19.39 2.64
N PRO A 85 -16.06 -20.21 1.95
CA PRO A 85 -15.87 -21.67 1.96
C PRO A 85 -14.59 -22.16 1.23
N TYR A 86 -13.87 -21.28 0.53
CA TYR A 86 -12.72 -21.64 -0.30
C TYR A 86 -11.38 -21.12 0.23
N GLY A 87 -11.39 -20.31 1.29
CA GLY A 87 -10.22 -19.70 1.90
C GLY A 87 -10.58 -18.47 2.72
N ASP A 88 -9.58 -17.86 3.36
CA ASP A 88 -9.77 -16.66 4.16
C ASP A 88 -10.05 -15.44 3.27
N VAL A 89 -11.18 -14.77 3.52
CA VAL A 89 -11.63 -13.63 2.73
C VAL A 89 -11.66 -12.38 3.59
N LEU A 90 -11.03 -11.30 3.12
CA LEU A 90 -11.22 -9.95 3.67
C LEU A 90 -12.07 -9.14 2.70
N ILE A 91 -13.13 -8.49 3.18
CA ILE A 91 -13.93 -7.61 2.34
C ILE A 91 -13.32 -6.21 2.33
N LYS A 92 -12.95 -5.76 1.15
CA LYS A 92 -12.30 -4.48 0.93
C LYS A 92 -13.34 -3.39 0.75
N ILE A 93 -13.33 -2.40 1.65
CA ILE A 93 -14.32 -1.30 1.70
C ILE A 93 -13.58 0.04 1.58
N PRO A 94 -13.96 0.95 0.67
CA PRO A 94 -13.36 2.28 0.63
C PRO A 94 -13.71 3.08 1.90
N ILE A 95 -12.73 3.78 2.49
CA ILE A 95 -12.97 4.63 3.68
C ILE A 95 -14.01 5.72 3.42
N CYS A 96 -13.94 6.31 2.22
CA CYS A 96 -14.84 7.34 1.72
C CYS A 96 -15.19 7.00 0.26
N PRO A 97 -16.43 6.57 -0.05
CA PRO A 97 -16.84 6.22 -1.41
C PRO A 97 -17.28 7.43 -2.25
N SER A 98 -17.18 8.65 -1.72
CA SER A 98 -17.58 9.87 -2.42
C SER A 98 -16.76 10.09 -3.68
N THR A 99 -17.43 10.47 -4.77
CA THR A 99 -16.81 10.83 -6.05
C THR A 99 -16.87 12.32 -6.36
N ASP A 100 -17.66 13.07 -5.59
CA ASP A 100 -17.89 14.52 -5.71
C ASP A 100 -17.33 15.30 -4.52
N GLY A 101 -16.91 14.62 -3.45
CA GLY A 101 -16.42 15.22 -2.20
C GLY A 101 -17.52 15.60 -1.21
N GLU A 102 -18.79 15.38 -1.55
CA GLU A 102 -19.94 15.83 -0.74
C GLU A 102 -20.88 14.68 -0.41
N SER A 103 -21.23 13.88 -1.41
CA SER A 103 -22.18 12.77 -1.28
C SER A 103 -21.52 11.53 -0.72
N ASN A 104 -22.24 10.79 0.14
CA ASN A 104 -21.85 9.48 0.66
C ASN A 104 -20.51 9.44 1.44
N ILE A 105 -19.99 10.58 1.90
CA ILE A 105 -18.67 10.67 2.58
C ILE A 105 -18.54 9.79 3.84
N TYR A 106 -19.66 9.41 4.46
CA TYR A 106 -19.69 8.57 5.68
C TYR A 106 -20.06 7.11 5.42
N ASP A 107 -20.41 6.75 4.19
CA ASP A 107 -21.01 5.45 3.90
C ASP A 107 -20.02 4.29 4.05
N GLY A 108 -18.73 4.53 3.81
CA GLY A 108 -17.67 3.56 4.10
C GLY A 108 -17.64 3.19 5.59
N LEU A 109 -17.66 4.18 6.48
CA LEU A 109 -17.68 3.97 7.94
C LEU A 109 -18.95 3.23 8.41
N ARG A 110 -20.10 3.56 7.83
CA ARG A 110 -21.37 2.87 8.12
C ARG A 110 -21.29 1.40 7.72
N ALA A 111 -20.77 1.10 6.53
CA ALA A 111 -20.59 -0.27 6.06
C ALA A 111 -19.61 -1.06 6.95
N ILE A 112 -18.45 -0.48 7.28
CA ILE A 112 -17.45 -1.12 8.17
C ILE A 112 -18.09 -1.51 9.51
N ARG A 113 -18.84 -0.59 10.13
CA ARG A 113 -19.49 -0.84 11.42
C ARG A 113 -20.51 -1.98 11.36
N GLU A 114 -21.33 -2.02 10.31
CA GLU A 114 -22.32 -3.10 10.15
C GLU A 114 -21.67 -4.45 9.82
N LEU A 115 -20.58 -4.46 9.04
CA LEU A 115 -19.82 -5.68 8.77
C LEU A 115 -19.11 -6.22 10.01
N LYS A 116 -18.60 -5.34 10.88
CA LYS A 116 -18.04 -5.73 12.17
C LYS A 116 -19.07 -6.44 13.05
N LYS A 117 -20.30 -5.90 13.14
CA LYS A 117 -21.41 -6.56 13.87
C LYS A 117 -21.76 -7.93 13.27
N ALA A 118 -21.65 -8.07 11.96
CA ALA A 118 -21.91 -9.32 11.25
C ALA A 118 -20.75 -10.34 11.33
N GLY A 119 -19.62 -9.99 11.96
CA GLY A 119 -18.44 -10.86 12.01
C GLY A 119 -17.74 -11.04 10.66
N ILE A 120 -17.96 -10.14 9.70
CA ILE A 120 -17.32 -10.19 8.38
C ILE A 120 -16.05 -9.34 8.43
N PRO A 121 -14.87 -9.94 8.23
CA PRO A 121 -13.60 -9.23 8.36
C PRO A 121 -13.39 -8.24 7.20
N THR A 122 -12.87 -7.07 7.52
CA THR A 122 -12.76 -5.94 6.60
C THR A 122 -11.32 -5.48 6.37
N ASN A 123 -11.04 -5.08 5.13
CA ASN A 123 -9.83 -4.35 4.75
C ASN A 123 -10.21 -2.97 4.21
N VAL A 124 -10.01 -1.92 5.00
CA VAL A 124 -10.38 -0.56 4.60
C VAL A 124 -9.35 0.01 3.62
N THR A 125 -9.79 0.37 2.42
CA THR A 125 -8.93 0.82 1.31
C THR A 125 -9.09 2.31 1.01
N LEU A 126 -8.23 2.83 0.13
CA LEU A 126 -8.15 4.24 -0.25
C LEU A 126 -7.91 5.18 0.94
N VAL A 127 -7.14 4.71 1.92
CA VAL A 127 -6.71 5.54 3.05
C VAL A 127 -5.51 6.39 2.61
N MET A 128 -5.69 7.69 2.64
CA MET A 128 -4.70 8.70 2.23
C MET A 128 -4.18 9.51 3.41
N THR A 129 -4.89 9.51 4.55
CA THR A 129 -4.48 10.30 5.72
C THR A 129 -4.53 9.49 7.02
N PRO A 130 -3.78 9.90 8.07
CA PRO A 130 -3.86 9.26 9.39
C PRO A 130 -5.24 9.39 10.04
N GLU A 131 -5.97 10.48 9.81
CA GLU A 131 -7.30 10.73 10.35
C GLU A 131 -8.31 9.71 9.81
N GLN A 132 -8.24 9.42 8.50
CA GLN A 132 -9.03 8.37 7.87
C GLN A 132 -8.76 7.00 8.50
N ALA A 133 -7.51 6.68 8.81
CA ALA A 133 -7.16 5.43 9.49
C ALA A 133 -7.75 5.37 10.90
N VAL A 134 -7.67 6.44 11.68
CA VAL A 134 -8.30 6.52 13.00
C VAL A 134 -9.80 6.25 12.92
N LEU A 135 -10.50 6.88 11.97
CA LEU A 135 -11.93 6.67 11.78
C LEU A 135 -12.24 5.22 11.39
N ALA A 136 -11.44 4.62 10.52
CA ALA A 136 -11.56 3.20 10.14
C ALA A 136 -11.42 2.27 11.36
N ALA A 137 -10.39 2.46 12.18
CA ALA A 137 -10.19 1.67 13.39
C ALA A 137 -11.35 1.81 14.38
N LYS A 138 -11.84 3.04 14.60
CA LYS A 138 -12.99 3.30 15.47
C LYS A 138 -14.30 2.70 14.94
N ALA A 139 -14.45 2.58 13.63
CA ALA A 139 -15.59 1.90 13.02
C ALA A 139 -15.53 0.36 13.17
N GLY A 140 -14.39 -0.18 13.57
CA GLY A 140 -14.20 -1.60 13.83
C GLY A 140 -13.51 -2.37 12.69
N ALA A 141 -12.75 -1.67 11.84
CA ALA A 141 -11.97 -2.30 10.78
C ALA A 141 -10.96 -3.33 11.34
N ASP A 142 -10.80 -4.45 10.66
CA ASP A 142 -9.78 -5.45 11.01
C ASP A 142 -8.42 -5.08 10.39
N TYR A 143 -8.44 -4.54 9.16
CA TYR A 143 -7.27 -4.01 8.46
C TYR A 143 -7.54 -2.62 7.88
N VAL A 144 -6.47 -1.81 7.79
CA VAL A 144 -6.46 -0.55 7.04
C VAL A 144 -5.33 -0.55 6.01
N SER A 145 -5.59 -0.09 4.79
CA SER A 145 -4.64 -0.04 3.68
C SER A 145 -4.32 1.40 3.27
N PRO A 146 -3.34 2.07 3.91
CA PRO A 146 -2.80 3.34 3.43
C PRO A 146 -2.09 3.20 2.08
N PHE A 147 -2.39 4.09 1.13
CA PHE A 147 -1.88 4.04 -0.24
C PHE A 147 -0.61 4.88 -0.41
N ALA A 148 0.48 4.41 0.18
CA ALA A 148 1.75 5.14 0.26
C ALA A 148 2.26 5.63 -1.12
N GLY A 149 2.35 4.76 -2.12
CA GLY A 149 2.85 5.18 -3.44
C GLY A 149 1.94 6.17 -4.17
N ARG A 150 0.65 6.29 -3.80
CA ARG A 150 -0.22 7.36 -4.35
C ARG A 150 0.03 8.69 -3.66
N ILE A 151 0.37 8.70 -2.37
CA ILE A 151 0.82 9.92 -1.68
C ILE A 151 2.14 10.41 -2.25
N ASP A 152 3.09 9.52 -2.51
CA ASP A 152 4.34 9.89 -3.17
C ASP A 152 4.11 10.46 -4.58
N ASP A 153 3.17 9.90 -5.35
CA ASP A 153 2.80 10.46 -6.66
C ASP A 153 2.12 11.85 -6.47
N TYR A 154 1.20 11.99 -5.51
CA TYR A 154 0.50 13.25 -5.23
C TYR A 154 1.45 14.39 -4.83
N ILE A 155 2.41 14.13 -3.93
CA ILE A 155 3.38 15.15 -3.49
C ILE A 155 4.27 15.57 -4.67
N ARG A 156 4.70 14.63 -5.51
CA ARG A 156 5.44 14.96 -6.74
C ARG A 156 4.63 15.82 -7.70
N ASP A 157 3.35 15.52 -7.88
CA ASP A 157 2.46 16.28 -8.74
C ASP A 157 2.27 17.72 -8.21
N GLN A 158 2.17 17.91 -6.89
CA GLN A 158 2.15 19.25 -6.26
C GLN A 158 3.46 20.03 -6.47
N LEU A 159 4.59 19.32 -6.62
CA LEU A 159 5.88 19.91 -6.97
C LEU A 159 6.04 20.19 -8.47
N GLY A 160 5.02 19.88 -9.28
CA GLY A 160 5.04 20.07 -10.73
C GLY A 160 5.84 19.02 -11.51
N MET A 161 6.25 17.92 -10.87
CA MET A 161 6.96 16.83 -11.53
C MET A 161 5.99 16.01 -12.39
N LYS A 162 6.47 15.52 -13.54
CA LYS A 162 5.66 14.77 -14.51
C LYS A 162 6.09 13.31 -14.58
N ARG A 163 5.15 12.40 -14.31
CA ARG A 163 5.38 10.97 -14.49
C ARG A 163 5.76 10.64 -15.94
N GLY A 164 6.80 9.82 -16.10
CA GLY A 164 7.33 9.42 -17.41
C GLY A 164 8.33 10.39 -18.02
N ALA A 165 8.44 11.63 -17.49
CA ALA A 165 9.47 12.58 -17.86
C ALA A 165 10.50 12.75 -16.73
N ASP A 166 10.03 13.05 -15.52
CA ASP A 166 10.88 13.33 -14.36
C ASP A 166 11.04 12.12 -13.43
N TYR A 167 10.06 11.22 -13.42
CA TYR A 167 10.09 10.01 -12.59
C TYR A 167 9.27 8.85 -13.17
N GLY A 168 9.72 7.63 -12.91
CA GLY A 168 9.04 6.37 -13.18
C GLY A 168 8.10 5.94 -12.06
N LYS A 169 7.18 5.01 -12.34
CA LYS A 169 6.23 4.48 -11.35
C LYS A 169 6.89 3.77 -10.16
N ALA A 170 8.05 3.16 -10.39
CA ALA A 170 8.83 2.42 -9.40
C ALA A 170 9.84 3.31 -8.66
N ASP A 171 10.04 4.56 -9.09
CA ASP A 171 11.10 5.40 -8.54
C ASP A 171 10.82 5.78 -7.08
N TYR A 172 11.86 5.73 -6.26
CA TYR A 172 11.79 6.14 -4.87
C TYR A 172 11.59 7.65 -4.75
N PHE A 173 10.75 8.09 -3.81
CA PHE A 173 10.54 9.51 -3.53
C PHE A 173 11.49 9.98 -2.43
N ASP A 174 12.51 10.75 -2.82
CA ASP A 174 13.44 11.34 -1.85
C ASP A 174 12.83 12.57 -1.17
N PHE A 175 11.93 12.31 -0.21
CA PHE A 175 11.28 13.36 0.56
C PHE A 175 12.24 14.15 1.43
N GLU A 176 13.39 13.56 1.83
CA GLU A 176 14.40 14.29 2.62
C GLU A 176 15.07 15.37 1.78
N LEU A 177 15.42 15.05 0.53
CA LEU A 177 15.93 16.03 -0.41
C LEU A 177 14.90 17.15 -0.62
N MET A 178 13.62 16.81 -0.83
CA MET A 178 12.55 17.80 -1.00
C MET A 178 12.37 18.68 0.23
N ARG A 179 12.40 18.09 1.43
CA ARG A 179 12.36 18.85 2.68
C ARG A 179 13.53 19.82 2.81
N ARG A 180 14.75 19.38 2.51
CA ARG A 180 15.95 20.26 2.56
C ARG A 180 15.88 21.40 1.54
N LEU A 181 15.31 21.16 0.36
CA LEU A 181 15.10 22.23 -0.63
C LEU A 181 14.03 23.23 -0.17
N ALA A 182 12.95 22.75 0.43
CA ALA A 182 11.90 23.58 1.01
C ALA A 182 12.46 24.45 2.15
N ASP A 183 13.20 23.85 3.10
CA ASP A 183 13.83 24.55 4.23
C ASP A 183 14.76 25.67 3.73
N LYS A 184 15.63 25.39 2.75
CA LYS A 184 16.51 26.41 2.15
C LYS A 184 15.77 27.56 1.47
N ARG A 185 14.62 27.26 0.83
CA ARG A 185 13.80 28.29 0.18
C ARG A 185 13.15 29.18 1.24
N LEU A 186 12.63 28.57 2.30
CA LEU A 186 12.04 29.27 3.44
C LEU A 186 13.07 30.19 4.12
N ASP A 187 14.28 29.70 4.38
CA ASP A 187 15.37 30.49 4.97
C ASP A 187 15.71 31.73 4.13
N ARG A 188 15.68 31.60 2.80
CA ARG A 188 15.93 32.73 1.89
C ARG A 188 14.84 33.79 1.97
N ILE A 189 13.57 33.36 1.99
CA ILE A 189 12.41 34.27 2.08
C ILE A 189 12.44 35.02 3.42
N LEU A 190 12.74 34.31 4.50
CA LEU A 190 12.85 34.89 5.84
C LEU A 190 14.05 35.84 5.95
N GLY A 191 15.19 35.49 5.35
CA GLY A 191 16.42 36.30 5.40
C GLY A 191 16.39 37.56 4.53
N SER A 192 15.52 37.64 3.51
CA SER A 192 15.37 38.83 2.66
C SER A 192 14.44 39.90 3.23
N ARG A 193 13.89 39.71 4.42
CA ARG A 193 12.86 40.58 5.00
C ARG A 193 13.36 41.24 6.29
N GLU A 194 13.03 42.52 6.48
CA GLU A 194 13.29 43.23 7.74
C GLU A 194 12.42 42.68 8.88
N ALA A 195 12.70 43.09 10.12
CA ALA A 195 12.14 42.53 11.35
C ALA A 195 10.59 42.52 11.37
N HIS A 196 10.02 41.40 10.94
CA HIS A 196 8.59 41.13 11.03
C HIS A 196 8.23 40.56 12.41
N SER A 197 7.04 40.92 12.89
CA SER A 197 6.49 40.22 14.06
C SER A 197 6.18 38.75 13.70
N PRO A 198 6.18 37.81 14.66
CA PRO A 198 5.77 36.43 14.40
C PRO A 198 4.39 36.30 13.75
N ALA A 199 3.47 37.23 14.03
CA ALA A 199 2.13 37.25 13.42
C ALA A 199 2.17 37.61 11.93
N GLU A 200 3.02 38.56 11.54
CA GLU A 200 3.19 38.94 10.13
C GLU A 200 3.80 37.79 9.33
N VAL A 201 4.83 37.13 9.86
CA VAL A 201 5.44 35.94 9.23
C VAL A 201 4.42 34.81 9.08
N TYR A 202 3.59 34.57 10.10
CA TYR A 202 2.58 33.52 10.09
C TYR A 202 1.48 33.76 9.03
N LEU A 203 1.07 35.01 8.85
CA LEU A 203 0.01 35.39 7.90
C LEU A 203 0.53 35.57 6.46
N ASP A 204 1.84 35.67 6.27
CA ASP A 204 2.45 35.88 4.96
C ASP A 204 2.23 34.69 4.01
N GLU A 205 1.71 34.99 2.82
CA GLU A 205 1.34 33.99 1.82
C GLU A 205 2.57 33.31 1.20
N GLU A 206 3.65 34.04 0.98
CA GLU A 206 4.88 33.50 0.38
C GLU A 206 5.57 32.54 1.36
N VAL A 207 5.63 32.92 2.64
CA VAL A 207 6.13 32.06 3.73
C VAL A 207 5.27 30.80 3.84
N ARG A 208 3.94 30.92 3.88
CA ARG A 208 3.04 29.77 3.96
C ARG A 208 3.15 28.87 2.74
N SER A 209 3.25 29.43 1.54
CA SER A 209 3.43 28.67 0.30
C SER A 209 4.75 27.89 0.36
N ALA A 210 5.86 28.55 0.72
CA ALA A 210 7.16 27.90 0.85
C ALA A 210 7.20 26.81 1.94
N ALA A 211 6.56 27.05 3.08
CA ALA A 211 6.48 26.10 4.19
C ALA A 211 5.65 24.85 3.86
N ASN A 212 4.76 24.91 2.86
CA ASN A 212 3.93 23.79 2.43
C ASN A 212 4.50 22.99 1.25
N ILE A 213 5.74 23.30 0.81
CA ILE A 213 6.39 22.59 -0.29
C ILE A 213 6.82 21.19 0.15
N GLY A 214 6.51 20.19 -0.67
CA GLY A 214 7.07 18.84 -0.56
C GLY A 214 6.43 17.97 0.52
N HIS A 215 5.23 18.32 0.99
CA HIS A 215 4.42 17.48 1.87
C HIS A 215 2.93 17.71 1.65
N ASP A 216 2.12 16.75 2.09
CA ASP A 216 0.66 16.83 2.12
C ASP A 216 0.21 16.99 3.58
N ASN A 217 -0.17 18.20 3.99
CA ASN A 217 -0.62 18.48 5.37
C ASN A 217 0.34 17.91 6.45
N GLY A 218 1.64 18.11 6.25
CA GLY A 218 2.71 17.60 7.12
C GLY A 218 3.12 16.15 6.88
N ILE A 219 2.51 15.44 5.93
CA ILE A 219 2.91 14.10 5.49
C ILE A 219 3.97 14.23 4.40
N TYR A 220 5.21 13.80 4.68
CA TYR A 220 6.32 14.02 3.74
C TYR A 220 6.46 12.92 2.67
N SER A 221 5.91 11.73 2.91
CA SER A 221 5.95 10.62 1.96
C SER A 221 4.87 9.60 2.29
N GLY A 222 4.64 8.65 1.39
CA GLY A 222 3.80 7.50 1.63
C GLY A 222 4.28 6.62 2.79
N VAL A 223 5.60 6.49 2.97
CA VAL A 223 6.17 5.82 4.14
C VAL A 223 5.90 6.64 5.41
N ASP A 224 5.99 7.97 5.34
CA ASP A 224 5.66 8.87 6.45
C ASP A 224 4.18 8.76 6.88
N LEU A 225 3.27 8.59 5.92
CA LEU A 225 1.86 8.29 6.19
C LEU A 225 1.73 7.01 7.04
N VAL A 226 2.36 5.91 6.61
CA VAL A 226 2.33 4.64 7.33
C VAL A 226 2.92 4.80 8.74
N ARG A 227 4.05 5.50 8.88
CA ARG A 227 4.69 5.80 10.17
C ARG A 227 3.74 6.49 11.14
N ARG A 228 3.01 7.50 10.67
CA ARG A 228 2.07 8.26 11.51
C ARG A 228 0.87 7.43 11.94
N ILE A 229 0.33 6.62 11.05
CA ILE A 229 -0.75 5.67 11.37
C ILE A 229 -0.29 4.68 12.44
N LEU A 230 0.85 4.03 12.25
CA LEU A 230 1.41 3.08 13.23
C LEU A 230 1.65 3.73 14.59
N ARG A 231 2.20 4.96 14.62
CA ARG A 231 2.38 5.70 15.87
C ARG A 231 1.05 5.93 16.59
N ILE A 232 0.03 6.37 15.88
CA ILE A 232 -1.30 6.60 16.47
C ILE A 232 -1.89 5.28 16.99
N TYR A 233 -1.81 4.21 16.21
CA TYR A 233 -2.35 2.90 16.60
C TYR A 233 -1.67 2.35 17.84
N ARG A 234 -0.35 2.48 17.94
CA ARG A 234 0.42 2.12 19.16
C ARG A 234 0.02 2.95 20.37
N ASN A 235 -0.14 4.27 20.20
CA ASN A 235 -0.50 5.17 21.30
C ASN A 235 -1.87 4.83 21.92
N TYR A 236 -2.83 4.39 21.10
CA TYR A 236 -4.20 4.12 21.55
C TYR A 236 -4.52 2.61 21.67
N GLY A 237 -3.57 1.74 21.37
CA GLY A 237 -3.77 0.29 21.41
C GLY A 237 -4.84 -0.21 20.42
N TYR A 238 -4.95 0.40 19.24
CA TYR A 238 -5.88 -0.11 18.21
C TYR A 238 -5.45 -1.51 17.74
N SER A 239 -6.41 -2.44 17.69
CA SER A 239 -6.19 -3.81 17.22
C SER A 239 -6.25 -3.95 15.69
N THR A 240 -6.68 -2.89 14.99
CA THR A 240 -6.70 -2.84 13.53
C THR A 240 -5.27 -2.94 13.00
N LYS A 241 -5.02 -3.90 12.10
CA LYS A 241 -3.71 -4.07 11.47
C LYS A 241 -3.52 -3.08 10.31
N VAL A 242 -2.28 -2.68 10.05
CA VAL A 242 -1.91 -1.81 8.92
C VAL A 242 -1.34 -2.64 7.78
N ILE A 243 -1.94 -2.52 6.59
CA ILE A 243 -1.41 -3.04 5.33
C ILE A 243 -0.79 -1.88 4.55
N ALA A 244 0.54 -1.74 4.58
CA ALA A 244 1.23 -0.78 3.72
C ALA A 244 0.99 -1.15 2.25
N ALA A 245 0.14 -0.38 1.57
CA ALA A 245 -0.34 -0.67 0.23
C ALA A 245 0.15 0.35 -0.79
N SER A 246 -0.05 0.03 -2.07
CA SER A 246 0.49 0.81 -3.18
C SER A 246 2.02 0.96 -3.14
N MET A 247 2.74 -0.05 -2.63
CA MET A 247 4.19 -0.12 -2.67
C MET A 247 4.68 -0.18 -4.13
N ARG A 248 5.81 0.49 -4.39
CA ARG A 248 6.37 0.70 -5.74
C ARG A 248 7.79 0.18 -5.92
N ASN A 249 8.53 -0.04 -4.83
CA ASN A 249 9.91 -0.53 -4.88
C ASN A 249 10.31 -1.21 -3.58
N ALA A 250 11.39 -1.98 -3.62
CA ALA A 250 11.94 -2.69 -2.47
C ALA A 250 12.38 -1.75 -1.31
N ARG A 251 12.77 -0.50 -1.60
CA ARG A 251 13.20 0.45 -0.57
C ARG A 251 12.03 0.85 0.34
N GLN A 252 10.85 1.14 -0.21
CA GLN A 252 9.66 1.41 0.59
C GLN A 252 9.31 0.21 1.49
N VAL A 253 9.46 -1.03 0.97
CA VAL A 253 9.20 -2.25 1.74
C VAL A 253 10.13 -2.35 2.95
N ARG A 254 11.44 -2.10 2.77
CA ARG A 254 12.40 -2.02 3.88
C ARG A 254 11.97 -0.98 4.91
N GLU A 255 11.64 0.23 4.46
CA GLU A 255 11.33 1.33 5.37
C GLU A 255 10.05 1.06 6.18
N VAL A 256 8.99 0.49 5.58
CA VAL A 256 7.79 0.10 6.35
C VAL A 256 8.04 -1.10 7.27
N ALA A 257 8.96 -2.00 6.90
CA ALA A 257 9.38 -3.09 7.78
C ALA A 257 10.13 -2.56 9.01
N GLU A 258 11.04 -1.60 8.84
CA GLU A 258 11.77 -0.92 9.92
C GLU A 258 10.82 -0.16 10.87
N LEU A 259 9.71 0.35 10.33
CA LEU A 259 8.65 0.96 11.13
C LEU A 259 7.86 -0.06 11.96
N GLY A 260 7.92 -1.35 11.64
CA GLY A 260 7.16 -2.42 12.25
C GLY A 260 5.69 -2.46 11.79
N VAL A 261 5.46 -2.33 10.47
CA VAL A 261 4.13 -2.52 9.88
C VAL A 261 3.67 -3.98 10.02
N ASP A 262 2.36 -4.19 10.19
CA ASP A 262 1.79 -5.53 10.32
C ASP A 262 1.91 -6.31 9.02
N VAL A 263 1.47 -5.69 7.90
CA VAL A 263 1.47 -6.29 6.57
C VAL A 263 2.00 -5.29 5.55
N VAL A 264 2.70 -5.77 4.53
CA VAL A 264 2.99 -5.02 3.31
C VAL A 264 2.36 -5.75 2.12
N THR A 265 1.68 -5.04 1.22
CA THR A 265 1.22 -5.63 -0.05
C THR A 265 1.99 -5.06 -1.22
N ILE A 266 2.62 -5.95 -2.00
CA ILE A 266 3.58 -5.59 -3.04
C ILE A 266 3.20 -6.20 -4.40
N PRO A 267 3.43 -5.49 -5.51
CA PRO A 267 3.39 -6.10 -6.83
C PRO A 267 4.46 -7.18 -7.00
N PHE A 268 4.24 -8.14 -7.89
CA PHE A 268 5.16 -9.25 -8.14
C PHE A 268 6.59 -8.82 -8.51
N TYR A 269 6.76 -7.74 -9.28
CA TYR A 269 8.10 -7.26 -9.64
C TYR A 269 8.90 -6.75 -8.42
N VAL A 270 8.23 -6.18 -7.41
CA VAL A 270 8.90 -5.70 -6.19
C VAL A 270 9.45 -6.88 -5.39
N LEU A 271 8.75 -8.02 -5.37
CA LEU A 271 9.26 -9.25 -4.75
C LEU A 271 10.61 -9.67 -5.37
N LYS A 272 10.74 -9.58 -6.69
CA LYS A 272 12.01 -9.83 -7.39
C LYS A 272 13.08 -8.79 -7.03
N GLU A 273 12.73 -7.51 -6.96
CA GLU A 273 13.66 -6.44 -6.55
C GLU A 273 14.22 -6.65 -5.15
N MET A 274 13.41 -7.15 -4.20
CA MET A 274 13.83 -7.42 -2.83
C MET A 274 14.95 -8.46 -2.72
N LEU A 275 15.05 -9.38 -3.70
CA LEU A 275 16.05 -10.45 -3.70
C LEU A 275 17.37 -10.05 -4.40
N LEU A 276 17.29 -9.17 -5.41
CA LEU A 276 18.40 -8.89 -6.29
C LEU A 276 19.32 -7.80 -5.75
N HIS A 277 20.60 -8.12 -5.63
CA HIS A 277 21.65 -7.13 -5.33
C HIS A 277 22.93 -7.43 -6.12
N HIS A 278 23.60 -6.40 -6.63
CA HIS A 278 24.78 -6.56 -7.49
C HIS A 278 25.92 -7.32 -6.79
N LYS A 279 26.15 -7.07 -5.49
CA LYS A 279 27.16 -7.82 -4.70
C LYS A 279 26.80 -9.28 -4.51
N THR A 280 25.51 -9.64 -4.45
CA THR A 280 25.07 -11.04 -4.37
C THR A 280 25.40 -11.76 -5.67
N VAL A 281 25.12 -11.12 -6.82
CA VAL A 281 25.45 -11.68 -8.14
C VAL A 281 26.96 -11.81 -8.32
N GLU A 282 27.73 -10.79 -7.92
CA GLU A 282 29.20 -10.84 -7.91
C GLU A 282 29.72 -11.97 -7.04
N GLY A 283 29.22 -12.11 -5.81
CA GLY A 283 29.59 -13.20 -4.90
C GLY A 283 29.30 -14.57 -5.50
N MET A 284 28.13 -14.76 -6.11
CA MET A 284 27.80 -16.02 -6.78
C MET A 284 28.72 -16.33 -7.97
N ARG A 285 29.16 -15.32 -8.72
CA ARG A 285 30.15 -15.52 -9.81
C ARG A 285 31.50 -15.97 -9.27
N ILE A 286 31.93 -15.42 -8.14
CA ILE A 286 33.18 -15.81 -7.48
C ILE A 286 33.04 -17.23 -6.94
N PHE A 287 31.98 -17.54 -6.19
CA PHE A 287 31.74 -18.87 -5.63
C PHE A 287 31.70 -19.98 -6.67
N THR A 288 31.10 -19.75 -7.84
CA THR A 288 31.05 -20.76 -8.90
C THR A 288 32.37 -20.92 -9.65
N ALA A 289 33.19 -19.87 -9.71
CA ALA A 289 34.53 -19.92 -10.30
C ALA A 289 35.54 -20.62 -9.38
N ASP A 290 35.41 -20.46 -8.06
CA ASP A 290 36.33 -21.00 -7.06
C ASP A 290 36.12 -22.49 -6.73
N VAL A 291 35.12 -23.15 -7.35
CA VAL A 291 34.84 -24.57 -7.11
C VAL A 291 36.01 -25.44 -7.57
N VAL A 292 36.70 -26.05 -6.60
CA VAL A 292 37.79 -26.98 -6.89
C VAL A 292 37.27 -28.34 -7.39
N PRO A 293 37.99 -29.02 -8.31
CA PRO A 293 37.53 -30.28 -8.90
C PRO A 293 37.22 -31.38 -7.88
N SER A 294 37.99 -31.50 -6.80
CA SER A 294 37.76 -32.49 -5.75
C SER A 294 36.41 -32.30 -5.04
N TYR A 295 35.99 -31.05 -4.85
CA TYR A 295 34.69 -30.72 -4.25
C TYR A 295 33.53 -30.98 -5.21
N ARG A 296 33.74 -30.71 -6.52
CA ARG A 296 32.73 -30.99 -7.56
C ARG A 296 32.38 -32.47 -7.64
N LYS A 297 33.37 -33.36 -7.52
CA LYS A 297 33.18 -34.82 -7.61
C LYS A 297 32.20 -35.40 -6.58
N ILE A 298 32.04 -34.77 -5.42
CA ILE A 298 31.09 -35.21 -4.38
C ILE A 298 29.64 -35.24 -4.90
N PHE A 299 29.31 -34.43 -5.91
CA PHE A 299 27.96 -34.29 -6.45
C PHE A 299 27.77 -34.99 -7.81
N GLU A 300 28.80 -35.69 -8.31
CA GLU A 300 28.77 -36.43 -9.58
C GLU A 300 28.54 -37.94 -9.38
N GLU A 301 28.46 -38.40 -8.13
CA GLU A 301 28.11 -39.77 -7.69
C GLU A 301 26.62 -39.91 -7.38
#